data_AF-A0A6P1A514-F1
#
_entry.id   AF-A0A6P1A514-F1
#
_cell.length_a   1.000
_cell.length_b   1.000
_cell.length_c   1.000
_cell.angle_alpha   90.00
_cell.angle_beta   90.00
_cell.angle_gamma   90.00
#
_symmetry.space_group_name_H-M   'P 1'
#
loop_
_entity.id
_entity.type
_entity.pdbx_description
1 polymer ?
#
loop_
_entity_poly.entity_id
_entity_poly.type
_entity_poly.pdbx_seq_one_letter_code
_entity_poly.pdbx_strand_id
1 'polypeptide(L)' 'MAPVSNSKTAIIIRTEWGLTIAATRITLYDVMDYVTAQYPPKLIG' A
#
# COMPACT_ATOMS: atom_id res chain seq x y z
N MET A 1 7.07 -26.28 -0.07
CA MET A 1 7.55 -25.07 0.64
C MET A 1 6.54 -23.96 0.36
N ALA A 2 5.77 -23.52 1.34
CA ALA A 2 4.82 -22.41 1.16
C ALA A 2 5.59 -21.08 1.08
N PRO A 3 5.13 -20.08 0.30
CA PRO A 3 5.79 -18.78 0.26
C PRO A 3 5.72 -18.15 1.65
N VAL A 4 6.86 -17.74 2.19
CA VAL A 4 6.93 -17.00 3.45
C VAL A 4 6.28 -15.64 3.18
N SER A 5 5.09 -15.41 3.75
CA SER A 5 4.48 -14.09 3.73
C SER A 5 5.34 -13.17 4.59
N ASN A 6 6.06 -12.25 3.96
CA ASN A 6 6.87 -11.24 4.64
C ASN A 6 5.95 -10.11 5.15
N SER A 7 4.93 -10.47 5.95
CA SER A 7 3.90 -9.58 6.45
C SER A 7 4.49 -8.63 7.49
N LYS A 8 5.29 -7.66 7.03
CA LYS A 8 5.59 -6.46 7.80
C LYS A 8 4.28 -5.71 7.94
N THR A 9 3.68 -5.80 9.13
CA THR A 9 2.52 -4.99 9.48
C THR A 9 2.96 -3.52 9.51
N ALA A 10 2.58 -2.76 8.50
CA ALA A 10 2.72 -1.31 8.54
C ALA A 10 1.74 -0.75 9.57
N ILE A 11 2.23 0.06 10.50
CA ILE A 11 1.37 0.77 11.46
C ILE A 11 0.75 1.95 10.71
N ILE A 12 -0.58 1.98 10.59
CA ILE A 12 -1.32 3.07 9.96
C ILE A 12 -1.84 4.00 11.05
N ILE A 13 -1.55 5.30 10.94
CA ILE A 13 -1.91 6.32 11.92
C ILE A 13 -2.69 7.43 11.21
N ARG A 14 -3.78 7.91 11.83
CA ARG A 14 -4.52 9.08 11.35
C ARG A 14 -3.81 10.36 11.78
N THR A 15 -3.54 11.24 10.82
CA THR A 15 -2.94 12.56 11.01
C THR A 15 -3.81 13.63 10.37
N GLU A 16 -3.40 14.89 10.50
CA GLU A 16 -4.03 16.04 9.84
C GLU A 16 -4.12 15.88 8.31
N TRP A 17 -3.21 15.08 7.73
CA TRP A 17 -3.12 14.84 6.28
C TRP A 17 -3.78 13.52 5.84
N GLY A 18 -4.48 12.85 6.76
CA GLY A 18 -5.16 11.57 6.50
C GLY A 18 -4.44 10.37 7.10
N LEU A 19 -4.65 9.20 6.49
CA LEU A 19 -4.06 7.94 6.94
C LEU A 19 -2.62 7.85 6.46
N THR A 20 -1.67 7.75 7.38
CA THR A 20 -0.23 7.75 7.09
C THR A 20 0.44 6.48 7.63
N ILE A 21 1.49 6.03 6.96
CA ILE A 21 2.33 4.94 7.46
C ILE A 21 3.28 5.52 8.52
N ALA A 22 3.28 4.93 9.71
CA ALA A 22 4.07 5.39 10.85
C ALA A 22 5.55 5.59 10.49
N ALA A 23 6.15 6.65 11.04
CA ALA A 23 7.53 7.06 10.77
C ALA A 23 7.81 7.46 9.30
N THR A 24 6.78 7.66 8.48
CA THR A 24 6.91 8.16 7.10
C THR A 24 5.95 9.30 6.83
N ARG A 25 6.18 10.02 5.73
CA ARG A 25 5.22 10.98 5.17
C ARG A 25 4.40 10.37 4.01
N ILE A 26 4.30 9.04 3.96
CA ILE A 26 3.57 8.31 2.94
C ILE A 26 2.13 8.13 3.41
N THR A 27 1.17 8.62 2.64
CA THR A 27 -0.24 8.39 2.91
C THR A 27 -0.68 7.05 2.34
N LEU A 28 -1.73 6.47 2.93
CA LEU A 28 -2.38 5.29 2.35
C LEU A 28 -2.90 5.60 0.94
N TYR A 29 -3.28 6.84 0.66
CA TYR A 29 -3.70 7.26 -0.68
C TYR A 29 -2.57 7.19 -1.70
N ASP A 30 -1.34 7.58 -1.34
CA ASP A 30 -0.18 7.44 -2.23
C ASP A 30 0.11 5.97 -2.56
N VAL A 31 -0.07 5.08 -1.58
CA VAL A 31 0.09 3.64 -1.79
C VAL A 31 -1.02 3.09 -2.68
N MET A 32 -2.27 3.47 -2.41
CA MET A 32 -3.41 3.04 -3.23
C MET A 32 -3.29 3.57 -4.65
N ASP A 33 -2.84 4.81 -4.84
CA ASP A 33 -2.54 5.38 -6.15
C ASP A 33 -1.43 4.60 -6.83
N TYR A 34 -0.30 4.35 -6.17
CA TYR A 34 0.78 3.52 -6.74
C TYR A 34 0.32 2.11 -7.15
N VAL A 35 -0.51 1.45 -6.32
CA VAL A 35 -1.03 0.11 -6.60
C VAL A 35 -2.06 0.12 -7.74
N THR A 36 -2.90 1.15 -7.81
CA THR A 36 -3.95 1.27 -8.84
C THR A 36 -3.43 1.86 -10.15
N ALA A 37 -2.37 2.68 -10.10
CA ALA A 37 -1.65 3.25 -11.24
C ALA A 37 -0.83 2.20 -11.98
N GLN A 38 -0.54 1.04 -11.36
CA GLN A 38 -0.20 -0.17 -12.10
C GLN A 38 -1.44 -0.63 -12.89
N TYR A 39 -1.48 -0.12 -14.12
CA TYR A 39 -2.28 -0.46 -15.30
C TYR A 39 -2.90 -1.87 -15.28
N PRO A 40 -4.04 -2.04 -15.99
CA PRO A 40 -5.09 -2.98 -15.70
C PRO A 40 -4.56 -4.42 -15.59
N PRO A 41 -5.22 -5.27 -14.77
CA PRO A 41 -4.97 -6.69 -14.78
C PRO A 41 -5.00 -7.10 -16.25
N LYS A 42 -3.84 -7.58 -16.75
CA LYS A 42 -3.65 -7.99 -18.14
C LYS A 42 -4.97 -8.57 -18.64
N LEU A 43 -5.52 -7.99 -19.71
CA LEU A 43 -6.57 -8.63 -20.51
C LEU A 43 -6.10 -10.07 -20.74
N ILE A 44 -6.61 -11.00 -19.95
CA ILE A 44 -6.49 -12.42 -20.22
C ILE A 44 -7.43 -12.62 -21.40
N GLY A 45 -6.86 -12.49 -22.59
CA GLY A 45 -7.41 -13.09 -23.80
C GLY A 45 -7.21 -14.60 -23.77
#